data_AF-A0A4P9Y4C9-F1
#
_entry.id   AF-A0A4P9Y4C9-F1
#
_cell.length_a   1.000
_cell.length_b   1.000
_cell.length_c   1.000
_cell.angle_alpha   90.00
_cell.angle_beta   90.00
_cell.angle_gamma   90.00
#
_symmetry.space_group_name_H-M   'P 1'
#
loop_
_entity.id
_entity.type
_entity.pdbx_description
1 polymer ?
#
loop_
_entity_poly.entity_id
_entity_poly.type
_entity_poly.pdbx_seq_one_letter_code
_entity_poly.pdbx_strand_id
1 'polypeptide(L)'
;SAWFIFGVLIALVPVAIFLRLQYRQRVLGHRINYSRWEQELPKEITTATLTGIVSGLCFVMAFWPMWGFLTPLILFAIFIGFLSVCELF
;
A
#
# COMPACT_ATOMS: atom_id res chain seq x y z
N SER A 1 -8.22 -18.87 -6.18
CA SER A 1 -9.37 -17.94 -6.15
C SER A 1 -9.06 -16.71 -6.98
N ALA A 2 -9.92 -16.34 -7.94
CA ALA A 2 -9.69 -15.16 -8.81
C ALA A 2 -9.47 -13.87 -7.99
N TRP A 3 -10.21 -13.69 -6.90
CA TRP A 3 -10.06 -12.58 -5.95
C TRP A 3 -8.65 -12.44 -5.36
N PHE A 4 -7.95 -13.55 -5.10
CA PHE A 4 -6.58 -13.49 -4.60
C PHE A 4 -5.63 -12.89 -5.65
N ILE A 5 -5.73 -13.32 -6.90
CA ILE A 5 -4.90 -12.82 -8.01
C ILE A 5 -5.19 -11.33 -8.25
N PHE A 6 -6.47 -10.94 -8.26
CA PHE A 6 -6.86 -9.53 -8.35
C PHE A 6 -6.30 -8.70 -7.20
N GLY A 7 -6.37 -9.19 -5.96
CA GLY A 7 -5.80 -8.53 -4.79
C GLY A 7 -4.29 -8.30 -4.93
N VAL A 8 -3.54 -9.32 -5.37
CA VAL A 8 -2.09 -9.23 -5.59
C VAL A 8 -1.74 -8.25 -6.71
N LEU A 9 -2.44 -8.32 -7.85
CA LEU A 9 -2.19 -7.40 -8.97
C LEU A 9 -2.42 -5.94 -8.57
N ILE A 10 -3.46 -5.67 -7.78
CA ILE A 10 -3.74 -4.32 -7.29
C ILE A 10 -2.72 -3.89 -6.23
N ALA A 11 -2.24 -4.81 -5.38
CA ALA A 11 -1.21 -4.54 -4.38
C ALA A 11 0.15 -4.15 -4.98
N LEU A 12 0.44 -4.55 -6.22
CA LEU A 12 1.67 -4.14 -6.90
C LEU A 12 1.69 -2.64 -7.23
N VAL A 13 0.51 -1.99 -7.34
CA VAL A 13 0.41 -0.56 -7.63
C VAL A 13 1.01 0.31 -6.51
N PRO A 14 0.60 0.20 -5.23
CA PRO A 14 1.21 0.97 -4.16
C PRO A 14 2.69 0.64 -3.95
N VAL A 15 3.11 -0.61 -4.18
CA VAL A 15 4.53 -1.00 -4.13
C VAL A 15 5.33 -0.29 -5.23
N ALA A 16 4.81 -0.23 -6.46
CA ALA A 16 5.46 0.48 -7.56
C ALA A 16 5.54 2.00 -7.30
N ILE A 17 4.50 2.60 -6.71
CA ILE A 17 4.52 4.02 -6.29
C ILE A 17 5.61 4.23 -5.23
N PHE A 18 5.67 3.38 -4.20
CA PHE A 18 6.70 3.46 -3.15
C PHE A 18 8.12 3.35 -3.73
N LEU A 19 8.38 2.37 -4.60
CA LEU A 19 9.69 2.21 -5.25
C LEU A 19 10.07 3.42 -6.11
N ARG A 20 9.11 4.01 -6.83
CA ARG A 20 9.34 5.21 -7.64
C ARG A 20 9.67 6.42 -6.78
N LEU A 21 8.97 6.60 -5.65
CA LEU A 21 9.24 7.65 -4.68
C LEU A 21 10.61 7.45 -4.04
N GLN A 22 10.93 6.23 -3.62
CA GLN A 22 12.22 5.89 -3.02
C GLN A 22 13.39 6.08 -3.99
N TYR A 23 13.22 5.70 -5.25
CA TYR A 23 14.20 5.96 -6.30
C TYR A 23 14.41 7.47 -6.50
N ARG A 24 13.32 8.26 -6.52
CA ARG A 24 13.41 9.72 -6.61
C ARG A 24 14.13 10.31 -5.38
N GLN A 25 13.85 9.83 -4.16
CA GLN A 25 14.55 10.25 -2.95
C GLN A 25 16.06 9.98 -3.04
N ARG A 26 16.44 8.76 -3.45
CA ARG A 26 17.83 8.30 -3.48
C ARG A 26 18.66 8.96 -4.59
N VAL A 27 18.10 9.12 -5.79
CA VAL A 27 18.85 9.57 -6.97
C VAL A 27 18.74 11.08 -7.21
N LEU A 28 17.56 11.68 -7.00
CA LEU A 28 17.36 13.11 -7.22
C LEU A 28 17.79 13.96 -6.00
N GLY A 29 18.02 13.33 -4.83
CA GLY A 29 18.45 14.01 -3.60
C GLY A 29 17.44 15.02 -3.05
N HIS A 30 16.22 15.06 -3.60
CA HIS A 30 15.17 15.98 -3.21
C HIS A 30 14.53 15.45 -1.93
N ARG A 31 14.98 15.95 -0.76
CA ARG A 31 14.32 15.64 0.51
C ARG A 31 12.91 16.22 0.46
N ILE A 32 11.90 15.35 0.45
CA ILE A 32 10.51 15.79 0.48
C ILE A 32 10.31 16.58 1.77
N ASN A 33 9.91 17.84 1.64
CA ASN A 33 9.44 18.59 2.79
C ASN A 33 8.06 18.05 3.16
N TYR A 34 7.97 17.32 4.28
CA TYR A 34 6.71 16.78 4.79
C TYR A 34 5.59 17.84 4.87
N SER A 35 5.95 19.10 5.11
CA SER A 35 5.02 20.23 5.14
C SER A 35 4.37 20.58 3.78
N ARG A 36 4.92 20.12 2.65
CA ARG A 36 4.37 20.35 1.29
C ARG A 36 4.08 19.06 0.54
N TRP A 37 4.20 17.90 1.18
CA TRP A 37 4.02 16.60 0.50
C TRP A 37 2.61 16.44 -0.12
N GLU A 38 1.60 17.11 0.47
CA GLU A 38 0.22 17.07 -0.01
C GLU A 38 0.04 17.91 -1.27
N GLN A 39 0.88 18.93 -1.44
CA GLN A 39 0.85 19.81 -2.62
C GLN A 39 1.73 19.26 -3.75
N GLU A 40 2.85 18.64 -3.41
CA GLU A 40 3.80 18.09 -4.38
C GLU A 40 3.34 16.74 -4.95
N LEU A 41 2.68 15.90 -4.16
CA LEU A 41 2.33 14.52 -4.50
C LEU A 41 0.88 14.11 -4.16
N PRO A 42 -0.16 14.96 -4.33
CA PRO A 42 -1.53 14.63 -3.93
C PRO A 42 -2.09 13.40 -4.66
N LYS A 43 -1.71 13.24 -5.92
CA LYS A 43 -2.20 12.15 -6.77
C LYS A 43 -1.61 10.80 -6.35
N GLU A 44 -0.34 10.76 -5.95
CA GLU A 44 0.35 9.50 -5.61
C GLU A 44 -0.12 8.94 -4.26
N ILE A 45 -0.39 9.82 -3.28
CA ILE A 45 -0.93 9.43 -1.98
C ILE A 45 -2.36 8.91 -2.12
N THR A 46 -3.20 9.63 -2.88
CA THR A 46 -4.61 9.26 -3.07
C THR A 46 -4.73 7.94 -3.81
N THR A 47 -3.94 7.72 -4.88
CA THR A 47 -4.00 6.46 -5.63
C THR A 47 -3.47 5.28 -4.82
N ALA A 48 -2.37 5.44 -4.07
CA ALA A 48 -1.85 4.38 -3.21
C ALA A 48 -2.86 3.99 -2.12
N THR A 49 -3.53 4.97 -1.51
CA THR A 49 -4.55 4.72 -0.48
C THR A 49 -5.78 4.02 -1.06
N LEU A 50 -6.31 4.49 -2.19
CA LEU A 50 -7.49 3.87 -2.83
C LEU A 50 -7.19 2.45 -3.28
N THR A 51 -6.06 2.22 -3.93
CA THR A 51 -5.66 0.88 -4.39
C THR A 51 -5.35 -0.05 -3.22
N GLY A 52 -4.78 0.46 -2.13
CA GLY A 52 -4.59 -0.28 -0.89
C GLY A 52 -5.90 -0.76 -0.26
N ILE A 53 -6.92 0.11 -0.18
CA ILE A 53 -8.25 -0.25 0.33
C ILE A 53 -8.90 -1.33 -0.55
N VAL A 54 -8.89 -1.14 -1.88
CA VAL A 54 -9.49 -2.10 -2.82
C VAL A 54 -8.77 -3.45 -2.76
N SER A 55 -7.44 -3.45 -2.72
CA SER A 55 -6.63 -4.66 -2.56
C SER A 55 -6.94 -5.36 -1.23
N GLY A 56 -7.00 -4.61 -0.13
CA GLY A 56 -7.36 -5.11 1.19
C GLY A 56 -8.72 -5.80 1.20
N LEU A 57 -9.77 -5.16 0.66
CA LEU A 57 -11.10 -5.75 0.55
C LEU A 57 -11.10 -7.04 -0.30
N CYS A 58 -10.34 -7.05 -1.38
CA CYS A 58 -10.19 -8.23 -2.24
C CYS A 58 -9.54 -9.40 -1.48
N PHE A 59 -8.52 -9.13 -0.68
CA PHE A 59 -7.91 -10.12 0.20
C PHE A 59 -8.83 -10.55 1.34
N VAL A 60 -9.61 -9.64 1.93
CA VAL A 60 -10.64 -9.99 2.92
C VAL A 60 -11.59 -11.03 2.32
N MET A 61 -12.15 -10.79 1.13
CA MET A 61 -13.06 -11.73 0.47
C MET A 61 -12.39 -13.05 0.09
N ALA A 62 -11.12 -13.01 -0.34
CA ALA A 62 -10.37 -14.20 -0.74
C ALA A 62 -10.04 -15.12 0.45
N PHE A 63 -9.70 -14.55 1.61
CA PHE A 63 -9.32 -15.29 2.82
C PHE A 63 -10.46 -15.47 3.83
N TRP A 64 -11.60 -14.80 3.64
CA TRP A 64 -12.82 -14.99 4.41
C TRP A 64 -13.21 -16.45 4.64
N PRO A 65 -13.21 -17.34 3.62
CA PRO A 65 -13.59 -18.73 3.84
C PRO A 65 -12.56 -19.55 4.65
N MET A 66 -11.33 -19.06 4.82
CA MET A 66 -10.30 -19.76 5.62
C MET A 66 -10.24 -19.26 7.06
N TRP A 67 -10.27 -17.94 7.28
CA TRP A 67 -10.00 -17.33 8.60
C TRP A 67 -11.21 -16.61 9.20
N GLY A 68 -12.30 -16.42 8.43
CA GLY A 68 -13.53 -15.77 8.88
C GLY A 68 -13.25 -14.38 9.46
N PHE A 69 -13.69 -14.16 10.70
CA PHE A 69 -13.55 -12.89 11.43
C PHE A 69 -12.09 -12.49 11.71
N LEU A 70 -11.14 -13.43 11.71
CA LEU A 70 -9.72 -13.12 11.95
C LEU A 70 -9.07 -12.42 10.74
N THR A 71 -9.64 -12.56 9.55
CA THR A 71 -9.10 -12.02 8.29
C THR A 71 -8.84 -10.51 8.32
N PRO A 72 -9.79 -9.64 8.71
CA PRO A 72 -9.53 -8.20 8.80
C PRO A 72 -8.43 -7.85 9.82
N LEU A 73 -8.36 -8.57 10.94
CA LEU A 73 -7.32 -8.35 11.96
C LEU A 73 -5.92 -8.64 11.40
N ILE A 74 -5.77 -9.76 10.69
CA ILE A 74 -4.50 -10.16 10.07
C ILE A 74 -4.10 -9.16 8.98
N LEU A 75 -5.04 -8.76 8.12
CA LEU A 75 -4.77 -7.76 7.08
C LEU A 75 -4.36 -6.41 7.66
N PHE A 76 -5.00 -5.99 8.75
CA PHE A 76 -4.60 -4.78 9.47
C PHE A 76 -3.16 -4.89 10.01
N ALA A 77 -2.82 -6.01 10.65
CA ALA A 77 -1.46 -6.24 11.14
C ALA A 77 -0.41 -6.23 10.01
N ILE A 78 -0.72 -6.85 8.87
CA ILE A 78 0.16 -6.84 7.68
C ILE A 78 0.33 -5.43 7.13
N PHE A 79 -0.75 -4.63 7.08
CA PHE A 79 -0.70 -3.25 6.62
C PHE A 79 0.17 -2.36 7.52
N ILE A 80 0.02 -2.47 8.84
CA ILE A 80 0.88 -1.76 9.80
C ILE A 80 2.34 -2.20 9.64
N GLY A 81 2.60 -3.50 9.51
CA GLY A 81 3.95 -4.02 9.27
C GLY A 81 4.57 -3.43 7.99
N PHE A 82 3.79 -3.31 6.92
CA PHE A 82 4.23 -2.66 5.68
C PHE A 82 4.60 -1.18 5.89
N LEU A 83 3.76 -0.42 6.60
CA LEU A 83 4.04 0.99 6.92
C LEU A 83 5.33 1.14 7.74
N SER A 84 5.55 0.31 8.76
CA SER A 84 6.78 0.35 9.55
C SER A 84 8.03 0.06 8.73
N VAL A 85 7.93 -0.86 7.76
CA VAL A 85 9.01 -1.14 6.82
C VAL A 85 9.25 0.08 5.92
N CYS A 86 8.19 0.70 5.40
CA CYS A 86 8.30 1.91 4.59
C CYS A 86 8.95 3.09 5.33
N GLU A 87 8.65 3.28 6.62
CA GLU A 87 9.24 4.33 7.44
C GLU A 87 10.73 4.10 7.74
N LEU A 88 11.19 2.85 7.74
CA LEU A 88 12.59 2.51 8.01
C LEU A 88 13.54 2.90 6.86
N PHE A 89 13.03 3.00 5.63
CA PHE A 89 13.81 3.07 4.39
C PHE A 89 13.97 4.49 3.82
#